data_AF-A0A3B9PI65-F1
#
_entry.id   AF-A0A3B9PI65-F1
#
_cell.length_a   1.000
_cell.length_b   1.000
_cell.length_c   1.000
_cell.angle_alpha   90.00
_cell.angle_beta   90.00
_cell.angle_gamma   90.00
#
_symmetry.space_group_name_H-M   'P 1'
#
loop_
_entity.id
_entity.type
_entity.pdbx_description
1 polymer ?
#
loop_
_entity_poly.entity_id
_entity_poly.type
_entity_poly.pdbx_seq_one_letter_code
_entity_poly.pdbx_strand_id
1 'polypeptide(L)'
;LSAYNRVPQRLRQLRGLRRLLGQARAERFAAYIEQNIGALTGNFFFGFLLGGATAIGVLFGLPVDIRHIAFSSAYLGYASAALDFSIPAATVALACSGVLLIGITNLLVSFMLTLSVAMRARRITFAQGRTLGGLLLKRLLQAPGAFLFPPRSDDPALGPTPPNG
;
A
#
# COMPACT_ATOMS: atom_id res chain seq x y z
N LEU A 1 19.83 2.45 -11.14
CA LEU A 1 19.20 1.15 -10.86
C LEU A 1 19.90 0.30 -9.77
N SER A 2 20.87 0.81 -8.99
CA SER A 2 21.73 -0.05 -8.14
C SER A 2 21.61 0.15 -6.61
N ALA A 3 20.67 0.98 -6.12
CA ALA A 3 20.55 1.24 -4.67
C ALA A 3 19.64 0.23 -3.93
N TYR A 4 18.67 -0.38 -4.63
CA TYR A 4 17.69 -1.29 -4.00
C TYR A 4 18.22 -2.73 -3.84
N ASN A 5 19.08 -3.20 -4.76
CA ASN A 5 19.68 -4.55 -4.71
C ASN A 5 20.69 -4.78 -3.57
N ARG A 6 21.01 -3.75 -2.77
CA ARG A 6 22.01 -3.85 -1.68
C ARG A 6 21.41 -3.90 -0.27
N VAL A 7 20.10 -3.73 -0.11
CA VAL A 7 19.45 -3.87 1.21
C VAL A 7 19.48 -5.32 1.72
N PRO A 8 19.16 -6.37 0.92
CA PRO A 8 19.21 -7.75 1.42
C PRO A 8 20.63 -8.25 1.69
N GLN A 9 21.61 -7.82 0.88
CA GLN A 9 23.03 -8.12 1.11
C GLN A 9 23.54 -7.52 2.43
N ARG A 10 23.05 -6.34 2.83
CA ARG A 10 23.39 -5.73 4.13
C ARG A 10 22.65 -6.36 5.31
N LEU A 11 21.41 -6.82 5.12
CA LEU A 11 20.72 -7.59 6.15
C LEU A 11 21.41 -8.93 6.45
N ARG A 12 21.93 -9.62 5.42
CA ARG A 12 22.73 -10.84 5.59
C ARG A 12 24.05 -10.62 6.35
N GLN A 13 24.57 -9.39 6.38
CA GLN A 13 25.80 -9.04 7.10
C GLN A 13 25.58 -8.64 8.57
N LEU A 14 24.33 -8.51 9.05
CA LEU A 14 24.04 -8.23 10.45
C LEU A 14 24.34 -9.46 11.32
N ARG A 15 25.62 -9.58 11.72
CA ARG A 15 26.15 -10.65 12.59
C ARG A 15 25.39 -10.81 13.91
N GLY A 16 24.76 -9.75 14.42
CA GLY A 16 23.94 -9.79 15.64
C GLY A 16 22.67 -10.64 15.49
N LEU A 17 21.97 -10.52 14.36
CA LEU A 17 20.74 -11.28 14.11
C LEU A 17 21.03 -12.78 13.93
N ARG A 18 22.17 -13.09 13.31
CA ARG A 18 22.67 -14.46 13.10
C ARG A 18 23.09 -15.15 14.41
N ARG A 19 23.60 -14.38 15.39
CA ARG A 19 23.91 -14.88 16.74
C ARG A 19 22.67 -15.10 17.61
N LEU A 20 21.64 -14.26 17.47
CA LEU A 20 20.40 -14.34 18.25
C LEU A 20 19.42 -15.43 17.76
N LEU A 21 19.21 -15.54 16.44
CA LEU A 21 18.22 -16.50 15.89
C LEU A 21 18.82 -17.84 15.42
N GLY A 22 20.14 -17.94 15.33
CA GLY A 22 20.82 -19.07 14.70
C GLY A 22 20.83 -18.98 13.17
N GLN A 23 21.81 -19.63 12.55
CA GLN A 23 22.17 -19.44 11.14
C GLN A 23 21.02 -19.76 10.17
N ALA A 24 20.33 -20.89 10.35
CA ALA A 24 19.24 -21.31 9.48
C ALA A 24 18.00 -20.40 9.59
N ARG A 25 17.68 -19.87 10.79
CA ARG A 25 16.53 -18.97 10.98
C ARG A 25 16.84 -17.56 10.51
N ALA A 26 18.07 -17.09 10.70
CA ALA A 26 18.52 -15.80 10.18
C ALA A 26 18.49 -15.75 8.65
N GLU A 27 18.85 -16.84 7.97
CA GLU A 27 18.74 -16.93 6.50
C GLU A 27 17.29 -16.93 6.02
N ARG A 28 16.38 -17.67 6.69
CA ARG A 28 14.94 -17.64 6.39
C ARG A 28 14.35 -16.24 6.61
N PHE A 29 14.73 -15.58 7.69
CA PHE A 29 14.28 -14.23 8.00
C PHE A 29 14.82 -13.20 7.00
N ALA A 30 16.09 -13.31 6.62
CA ALA A 30 16.67 -12.47 5.57
C ALA A 30 15.96 -12.67 4.23
N ALA A 31 15.67 -13.92 3.84
CA ALA A 31 14.91 -14.22 2.63
C ALA A 31 13.47 -13.69 2.69
N TYR A 32 12.81 -13.80 3.84
CA TYR A 32 11.47 -13.24 4.05
C TYR A 32 11.46 -11.72 3.95
N ILE A 33 12.41 -11.03 4.59
CA ILE A 33 12.53 -9.57 4.46
C ILE A 33 12.88 -9.20 3.02
N GLU A 34 13.79 -9.89 2.35
CA GLU A 34 14.14 -9.61 0.95
C GLU A 34 12.93 -9.68 0.03
N GLN A 35 12.07 -10.69 0.21
CA GLN A 35 10.83 -10.85 -0.56
C GLN A 35 9.74 -9.84 -0.17
N ASN A 36 9.72 -9.36 1.08
CA ASN A 36 8.64 -8.52 1.61
C ASN A 36 9.08 -7.11 2.02
N ILE A 37 10.26 -6.64 1.62
CA ILE A 37 10.85 -5.42 2.17
C ILE A 37 10.00 -4.19 1.88
N GLY A 38 9.37 -4.16 0.70
CA GLY A 38 8.44 -3.10 0.31
C GLY A 38 7.20 -3.08 1.21
N ALA A 39 6.60 -4.25 1.47
CA ALA A 39 5.44 -4.39 2.34
C ALA A 39 5.77 -4.09 3.81
N LEU A 40 6.89 -4.60 4.33
CA LEU A 40 7.34 -4.31 5.70
C LEU A 40 7.65 -2.83 5.90
N THR A 41 8.41 -2.24 4.96
CA THR A 41 8.76 -0.82 5.02
C THR A 41 7.50 0.04 4.92
N GLY A 42 6.59 -0.30 4.01
CA GLY A 42 5.29 0.35 3.86
C GLY A 42 4.45 0.29 5.14
N ASN A 43 4.27 -0.89 5.72
CA ASN A 43 3.49 -1.06 6.96
C ASN A 43 4.14 -0.35 8.16
N PHE A 44 5.47 -0.34 8.24
CA PHE A 44 6.20 0.37 9.28
C PHE A 44 6.03 1.89 9.17
N PHE A 45 6.26 2.46 7.97
CA PHE A 45 6.04 3.89 7.73
C PHE A 45 4.58 4.27 7.89
N PHE A 46 3.66 3.40 7.48
CA PHE A 46 2.23 3.61 7.69
C PHE A 46 1.91 3.73 9.18
N GLY A 47 2.39 2.81 10.02
CA GLY A 47 2.23 2.89 11.48
C GLY A 47 2.86 4.15 12.09
N PHE A 48 4.06 4.51 11.66
CA PHE A 48 4.74 5.72 12.14
C PHE A 48 4.02 7.00 11.72
N LEU A 49 3.58 7.12 10.46
CA LEU A 49 2.78 8.25 10.00
C LEU A 49 1.43 8.31 10.71
N LEU A 50 0.79 7.17 10.95
CA LEU A 50 -0.50 7.11 11.63
C LEU A 50 -0.39 7.59 13.08
N GLY A 51 0.60 7.08 13.82
CA GLY A 51 0.89 7.53 15.19
C GLY A 51 1.36 8.98 15.24
N GLY A 52 2.22 9.39 14.31
CA GLY A 52 2.73 10.75 14.21
C GLY A 52 1.63 11.77 13.85
N ALA A 53 0.76 11.46 12.89
CA ALA A 53 -0.37 12.31 12.53
C ALA A 53 -1.35 12.48 13.69
N THR A 54 -1.60 11.41 14.46
CA THR A 54 -2.41 11.47 15.68
C THR A 54 -1.77 12.39 16.72
N ALA A 55 -0.47 12.23 16.97
CA ALA A 55 0.27 13.07 17.92
C ALA A 55 0.30 14.55 17.50
N ILE A 56 0.48 14.82 16.20
CA ILE A 56 0.42 16.18 15.63
C ILE A 56 -1.00 16.76 15.79
N GLY A 57 -2.05 15.99 15.50
CA GLY A 57 -3.43 16.44 15.68
C GLY A 57 -3.72 16.88 17.12
N VAL A 58 -3.29 16.07 18.09
CA VAL A 58 -3.42 16.42 19.52
C VAL A 58 -2.59 17.66 19.88
N LEU A 59 -1.34 17.75 19.41
CA LEU A 59 -0.43 18.85 19.75
C LEU A 59 -0.90 20.21 19.22
N PHE A 60 -1.47 20.26 18.01
CA PHE A 60 -1.95 21.49 17.39
C PHE A 60 -3.44 21.77 17.65
N GLY A 61 -4.13 20.91 18.41
CA GLY A 61 -5.58 21.02 18.64
C GLY A 61 -6.41 20.88 17.36
N LEU A 62 -5.81 20.37 16.28
CA LEU A 62 -6.48 20.15 15.01
C LEU A 62 -7.17 18.78 15.07
N PRO A 63 -8.47 18.68 14.73
CA PRO A 63 -9.13 17.40 14.52
C PRO A 63 -8.61 16.78 13.22
N VAL A 64 -7.35 16.34 13.21
CA VAL A 64 -6.74 15.59 12.12
C VAL A 64 -7.36 14.21 12.13
N ASP A 65 -8.54 14.13 11.56
CA ASP A 65 -9.33 12.92 11.48
C ASP A 65 -8.70 12.03 10.39
N ILE A 66 -7.99 10.98 10.81
CA ILE A 66 -7.35 10.06 9.87
C ILE A 66 -8.44 9.21 9.22
N ARG A 67 -9.00 9.73 8.14
CA ARG A 67 -10.00 9.07 7.32
C ARG A 67 -9.33 7.97 6.50
N HIS A 68 -9.07 6.85 7.17
CA HIS A 68 -8.68 5.60 6.54
C HIS A 68 -9.90 4.69 6.45
N ILE A 69 -10.06 3.99 5.33
CA ILE A 69 -11.20 3.08 5.11
C ILE A 69 -11.42 2.11 6.27
N ALA A 70 -10.34 1.59 6.86
CA ALA A 70 -10.42 0.68 8.00
C ALA A 70 -11.04 1.35 9.24
N PHE A 71 -10.65 2.58 9.58
CA PHE A 71 -11.20 3.31 10.72
C PHE A 71 -12.64 3.74 10.46
N SER A 72 -12.95 4.23 9.26
CA SER A 72 -14.31 4.63 8.89
C SER A 72 -15.28 3.44 8.86
N SER A 73 -14.82 2.26 8.41
CA SER A 73 -15.61 1.02 8.46
C SER A 73 -15.84 0.55 9.90
N ALA A 74 -14.81 0.64 10.76
CA ALA A 74 -14.94 0.31 12.18
C ALA A 74 -15.92 1.25 12.90
N TYR A 75 -15.84 2.57 12.66
CA TYR A 75 -16.79 3.54 13.22
C TYR A 75 -18.22 3.30 12.75
N LEU A 76 -18.42 2.95 11.48
CA LEU A 76 -19.74 2.55 10.97
C LEU A 76 -20.26 1.30 11.70
N GLY A 77 -19.39 0.31 11.92
CA GLY A 77 -19.70 -0.88 12.72
C GLY A 77 -20.08 -0.54 14.17
N TYR A 78 -19.28 0.28 14.86
CA TYR A 78 -19.58 0.75 16.21
C TYR A 78 -20.90 1.51 16.30
N ALA A 79 -21.15 2.42 15.37
CA ALA A 79 -22.40 3.16 15.31
C ALA A 79 -23.60 2.24 15.07
N SER A 80 -23.46 1.23 14.21
CA SER A 80 -24.51 0.24 13.96
C SER A 80 -24.83 -0.61 15.18
N ALA A 81 -23.80 -1.04 15.92
CA ALA A 81 -23.96 -1.82 17.14
C ALA A 81 -24.52 -0.98 18.30
N ALA A 82 -24.10 0.27 18.44
CA ALA A 82 -24.57 1.18 19.48
C ALA A 82 -26.04 1.62 19.30
N LEU A 83 -26.56 1.55 18.08
CA LEU A 83 -27.97 1.85 17.76
C LEU A 83 -28.84 0.59 17.64
N ASP A 84 -28.38 -0.57 18.13
CA ASP A 84 -29.09 -1.86 18.04
C ASP A 84 -29.53 -2.22 16.60
N PHE A 85 -28.74 -1.81 15.60
CA PHE A 85 -29.08 -1.92 14.17
C PHE A 85 -30.39 -1.23 13.76
N SER A 86 -30.96 -0.38 14.61
CA SER A 86 -32.17 0.42 14.36
C SER A 86 -31.86 1.70 13.56
N ILE A 87 -30.93 1.61 12.60
CA ILE A 87 -30.53 2.73 11.75
C ILE A 87 -31.39 2.73 10.48
N PRO A 88 -31.99 3.87 10.08
CA PRO A 88 -32.69 3.97 8.80
C PRO A 88 -31.81 3.54 7.63
N ALA A 89 -32.37 2.76 6.70
CA ALA A 89 -31.63 2.24 5.55
C ALA A 89 -30.96 3.35 4.71
N ALA A 90 -31.58 4.53 4.62
CA ALA A 90 -31.01 5.69 3.95
C ALA A 90 -29.71 6.18 4.61
N THR A 91 -29.66 6.18 5.94
CA THR A 91 -28.47 6.58 6.71
C THR A 91 -27.35 5.55 6.58
N VAL A 92 -27.69 4.25 6.57
CA VAL A 92 -26.71 3.17 6.31
C VAL A 92 -26.13 3.31 4.91
N ALA A 93 -26.97 3.53 3.89
CA ALA A 93 -26.52 3.73 2.51
C ALA A 93 -25.59 4.95 2.40
N LEU A 94 -25.96 6.07 3.02
CA LEU A 94 -25.13 7.28 3.05
C LEU A 94 -23.79 7.03 3.73
N ALA A 95 -23.78 6.35 4.89
CA ALA A 95 -22.56 6.05 5.62
C ALA A 95 -21.65 5.07 4.85
N CYS A 96 -22.21 4.02 4.26
CA CYS A 96 -21.49 3.13 3.35
C CYS A 96 -20.88 3.89 2.16
N SER A 97 -21.64 4.82 1.55
CA SER A 97 -21.14 5.67 0.47
C SER A 97 -19.97 6.54 0.92
N GLY A 98 -20.02 7.08 2.14
CA GLY A 98 -18.94 7.87 2.73
C GLY A 98 -17.68 7.05 2.98
N VAL A 99 -17.81 5.84 3.54
CA VAL A 99 -16.70 4.90 3.73
C VAL A 99 -16.06 4.52 2.39
N LEU A 100 -16.88 4.24 1.38
CA LEU A 100 -16.41 3.91 0.04
C LEU A 100 -15.65 5.09 -0.59
N LEU A 101 -16.18 6.31 -0.47
CA LEU A 101 -15.53 7.52 -0.97
C LEU A 101 -14.18 7.76 -0.29
N ILE A 102 -14.11 7.63 1.04
CA ILE A 102 -12.86 7.69 1.81
C ILE A 102 -11.87 6.65 1.30
N GLY A 103 -12.33 5.42 1.07
CA GLY A 103 -11.53 4.34 0.48
C GLY A 103 -10.96 4.69 -0.89
N ILE A 104 -11.79 5.22 -1.79
CA ILE A 104 -11.38 5.65 -3.12
C ILE A 104 -10.34 6.77 -3.03
N THR A 105 -10.57 7.78 -2.18
CA THR A 105 -9.62 8.88 -2.00
C THR A 105 -8.29 8.37 -1.47
N ASN A 106 -8.29 7.50 -0.46
CA ASN A 106 -7.07 6.93 0.10
C ASN A 106 -6.28 6.12 -0.94
N LEU A 107 -6.96 5.27 -1.71
CA LEU A 107 -6.34 4.47 -2.78
C LEU A 107 -5.76 5.37 -3.87
N LEU A 108 -6.51 6.38 -4.32
CA LEU A 108 -6.11 7.27 -5.40
C LEU A 108 -4.90 8.11 -5.01
N VAL A 109 -4.89 8.72 -3.82
CA VAL A 109 -3.78 9.54 -3.34
C VAL A 109 -2.51 8.68 -3.20
N SER A 110 -2.63 7.52 -2.56
CA SER A 110 -1.50 6.58 -2.36
C SER A 110 -0.93 6.11 -3.69
N PHE A 111 -1.79 5.74 -4.63
CA PHE A 111 -1.40 5.30 -5.97
C PHE A 111 -0.72 6.43 -6.76
N MET A 112 -1.30 7.64 -6.76
CA MET A 112 -0.74 8.80 -7.46
C MET A 112 0.62 9.21 -6.92
N LEU A 113 0.80 9.19 -5.59
CA LEU A 113 2.10 9.49 -4.98
C LEU A 113 3.14 8.43 -5.37
N THR A 114 2.78 7.15 -5.29
CA THR A 114 3.67 6.05 -5.69
C THR A 114 4.05 6.13 -7.16
N LEU A 115 3.06 6.37 -8.03
CA LEU A 115 3.29 6.54 -9.46
C LEU A 115 4.17 7.75 -9.74
N SER A 116 3.91 8.89 -9.10
CA SER A 116 4.72 10.10 -9.24
C SER A 116 6.19 9.86 -8.85
N VAL A 117 6.43 9.16 -7.76
CA VAL A 117 7.77 8.77 -7.32
C VAL A 117 8.42 7.81 -8.32
N ALA A 118 7.68 6.81 -8.82
CA ALA A 118 8.18 5.86 -9.82
C ALA A 118 8.58 6.54 -11.13
N MET A 119 7.75 7.48 -11.60
CA MET A 119 7.99 8.28 -12.80
C MET A 119 9.21 9.19 -12.62
N ARG A 120 9.33 9.84 -11.46
CA ARG A 120 10.49 10.68 -11.11
C ARG A 120 11.78 9.88 -11.02
N ALA A 121 11.73 8.67 -10.47
CA ALA A 121 12.89 7.77 -10.37
C ALA A 121 13.41 7.30 -11.74
N ARG A 122 12.53 7.23 -12.76
CA ARG A 122 12.89 6.87 -14.14
C ARG A 122 13.35 8.06 -14.99
N ARG A 123 13.46 9.28 -14.43
CA ARG A 123 13.78 10.53 -15.15
C ARG A 123 12.93 10.75 -16.41
N ILE A 124 11.66 10.34 -16.38
CA ILE A 124 10.75 10.51 -17.50
C ILE A 124 10.43 12.01 -17.60
N THR A 125 10.64 12.61 -18.78
CA THR A 125 10.31 14.02 -19.02
C THR A 125 8.80 14.25 -18.85
N PHE A 126 8.42 15.43 -18.33
CA PHE A 126 7.02 15.79 -18.02
C PHE A 126 6.03 15.51 -19.18
N ALA A 127 6.48 15.62 -20.43
CA ALA A 127 5.70 15.33 -21.63
C ALA A 127 5.33 13.84 -21.77
N GLN A 128 6.27 12.92 -21.56
CA GLN A 128 6.01 11.47 -21.57
C GLN A 128 5.21 11.04 -20.33
N GLY A 129 5.37 11.76 -19.22
CA GLY A 129 4.65 11.48 -17.98
C GLY A 129 3.14 11.66 -18.09
N ARG A 130 2.68 12.69 -18.80
CA ARG A 130 1.23 12.92 -19.05
C ARG A 130 0.62 11.82 -19.93
N THR A 131 1.34 11.38 -20.96
CA THR A 131 0.88 10.31 -21.86
C THR A 131 0.79 8.97 -21.13
N LEU A 132 1.79 8.63 -20.30
CA LEU A 132 1.73 7.44 -19.45
C LEU A 132 0.63 7.54 -18.39
N GLY A 133 0.46 8.71 -17.76
CA GLY A 133 -0.61 8.95 -16.79
C GLY A 133 -1.98 8.73 -17.40
N GLY A 134 -2.22 9.24 -18.61
CA GLY A 134 -3.47 9.01 -19.35
C GLY A 134 -3.70 7.54 -19.71
N LEU A 135 -2.66 6.82 -20.14
CA LEU A 135 -2.75 5.38 -20.44
C LEU A 135 -2.99 4.53 -19.19
N LEU A 136 -2.35 4.87 -18.07
CA LEU A 136 -2.57 4.19 -16.79
C LEU A 136 -3.96 4.49 -16.22
N LEU A 137 -4.43 5.74 -16.31
CA LEU A 137 -5.79 6.09 -15.90
C LEU A 137 -6.83 5.35 -16.75
N LYS A 138 -6.61 5.29 -18.07
CA LYS A 138 -7.45 4.51 -18.98
C LYS A 138 -7.44 3.02 -18.62
N ARG A 139 -6.28 2.43 -18.33
CA ARG A 139 -6.15 1.02 -17.93
C ARG A 139 -6.74 0.74 -16.55
N LEU A 140 -6.64 1.68 -15.61
CA LEU A 140 -7.26 1.60 -14.28
C LEU A 140 -8.79 1.65 -14.38
N LEU A 141 -9.34 2.52 -15.23
CA LEU A 141 -10.78 2.62 -15.47
C LEU A 141 -11.32 1.43 -16.28
N GLN A 142 -10.53 0.88 -17.20
CA GLN A 142 -10.93 -0.25 -18.05
C GLN A 142 -10.75 -1.61 -17.37
N ALA A 143 -9.76 -1.77 -16.50
CA ALA A 143 -9.40 -3.05 -15.89
C ALA A 143 -8.86 -2.86 -14.46
N PRO A 144 -9.66 -2.38 -13.50
CA PRO A 144 -9.23 -2.23 -12.11
C PRO A 144 -8.84 -3.58 -11.47
N GLY A 145 -9.49 -4.67 -11.89
CA GLY A 145 -9.17 -6.03 -11.44
C GLY A 145 -7.77 -6.50 -11.82
N ALA A 146 -7.19 -6.00 -12.93
CA ALA A 146 -5.83 -6.36 -13.34
C ALA A 146 -4.74 -5.77 -12.42
N PHE A 147 -5.09 -4.78 -11.58
CA PHE A 147 -4.22 -4.25 -10.53
C PHE A 147 -4.37 -5.00 -9.20
N LEU A 148 -5.53 -5.61 -8.96
CA LEU A 148 -5.83 -6.35 -7.72
C LEU A 148 -5.41 -7.82 -7.81
N PHE A 149 -5.45 -8.40 -9.01
CA PHE A 149 -5.11 -9.79 -9.25
C PHE A 149 -3.77 -9.91 -9.98
N PRO A 150 -2.89 -10.84 -9.57
CA PRO A 150 -1.67 -11.10 -10.31
C PRO A 150 -2.02 -11.54 -11.74
N PRO A 151 -1.25 -11.11 -12.76
CA PRO A 151 -1.45 -11.55 -14.12
C PRO A 151 -1.41 -13.07 -14.16
N ARG A 152 -2.40 -13.68 -14.82
CA ARG A 152 -2.41 -15.12 -15.06
C ARG A 152 -1.16 -15.49 -15.85
N SER A 153 -0.50 -16.56 -15.47
CA SER A 153 0.76 -17.04 -16.06
C SER A 153 0.70 -17.31 -17.56
N ASP A 154 -0.51 -17.32 -18.14
CA ASP A 154 -0.78 -17.62 -19.55
C ASP A 154 -0.98 -16.36 -20.42
N ASP A 155 -0.64 -15.16 -19.94
CA ASP A 155 -0.71 -13.94 -20.76
C ASP A 155 0.34 -13.99 -21.88
N PRO A 156 -0.04 -14.03 -23.17
CA PRO A 156 0.90 -14.09 -24.29
C PRO A 156 1.82 -12.86 -24.41
N ALA A 157 1.57 -11.80 -23.64
CA ALA A 157 2.47 -10.65 -23.48
C ALA A 157 3.66 -10.90 -22.53
N LEU A 158 3.57 -11.90 -21.66
CA LEU A 158 4.69 -12.41 -20.86
C LEU A 158 5.33 -13.54 -21.67
N GLY A 159 6.40 -13.22 -22.40
CA GLY A 159 7.19 -14.23 -23.11
C GLY A 159 7.55 -15.42 -22.21
N PRO A 160 7.88 -16.58 -22.80
CA PRO A 160 7.97 -17.86 -22.09
C PRO A 160 8.81 -17.73 -20.82
N THR A 161 8.24 -18.17 -19.69
CA THR A 161 8.93 -18.26 -18.41
C THR A 161 10.25 -19.04 -18.61
N PRO A 162 11.41 -18.45 -18.26
CA PRO A 162 12.67 -19.15 -18.44
C PRO A 162 12.68 -20.43 -17.58
N PRO A 163 13.28 -21.52 -18.08
CA PRO A 163 13.33 -22.78 -17.36
C PRO A 163 14.05 -22.57 -16.03
N ASN A 164 13.39 -22.98 -14.95
CA ASN A 164 13.94 -22.96 -13.60
C ASN A 164 15.23 -23.80 -13.60
N GLY A 165 16.38 -23.15 -13.43
CA GLY A 165 17.67 -23.78 -13.13
C GLY A 165 17.86 -23.94 -11.63
#